data_AF-A0A9D2UIW5-F1
#
_entry.id   AF-A0A9D2UIW5-F1
#
_cell.length_a   1.000
_cell.length_b   1.000
_cell.length_c   1.000
_cell.angle_alpha   90.00
_cell.angle_beta   90.00
_cell.angle_gamma   90.00
#
_symmetry.space_group_name_H-M   'P 1'
#
loop_
_entity.id
_entity.type
_entity.pdbx_description
1 polymer ?
#
loop_
_entity_poly.entity_id
_entity_poly.type
_entity_poly.pdbx_seq_one_letter_code
_entity_poly.pdbx_strand_id
1 'polypeptide(L)'
;MRNVFIGLMSLAAIVLCSCMGSAGSTGAGGELTGVGAMAWSEPSPYGMVLIGKGSMKIGPDEVDSLWGINVPAKEVSVDAFWMDETEITNSEYRQFVFWVRDSLIRERLADPAYGGNELFKIEEDEEGNPITPYLNWNRPIPWKKATEDELVAIESVYMNHPVEGTRMLNASQMNFHYSYFDQMQAALRKNRLNPADRVRNTDIAVDEDAVVMISKDTAYVDDEGRIINMTINRPLSSLHDFENSYIINIYPDTTCWVNDF
;
A
#
# COMPACT_ATOMS: atom_id res chain seq x y z
N MET A 1 74.20 23.64 0.47
CA MET A 1 73.14 23.42 1.48
C MET A 1 71.72 23.55 0.93
N ARG A 2 71.45 24.47 -0.02
CA ARG A 2 70.10 24.66 -0.61
C ARG A 2 69.55 23.43 -1.35
N ASN A 3 70.37 22.69 -2.10
CA ASN A 3 69.93 21.53 -2.87
C ASN A 3 69.66 20.27 -2.01
N VAL A 4 70.29 20.18 -0.83
CA VAL A 4 70.06 19.08 0.14
C VAL A 4 68.74 19.30 0.89
N PHE A 5 68.42 20.54 1.24
CA PHE A 5 67.13 20.91 1.85
C PHE A 5 65.93 20.68 0.90
N ILE A 6 66.10 20.97 -0.39
CA ILE A 6 65.06 20.72 -1.40
C ILE A 6 64.84 19.21 -1.58
N GLY A 7 65.92 18.41 -1.61
CA GLY A 7 65.83 16.95 -1.68
C GLY A 7 65.15 16.30 -0.47
N LEU A 8 65.41 16.82 0.74
CA LEU A 8 64.79 16.33 1.98
C LEU A 8 63.30 16.69 2.05
N MET A 9 62.90 17.86 1.56
CA MET A 9 61.50 18.29 1.47
C MET A 9 60.71 17.50 0.43
N SER A 10 61.31 17.17 -0.73
CA SER A 10 60.65 16.31 -1.72
C SER A 10 60.48 14.87 -1.23
N LEU A 11 61.43 14.36 -0.44
CA LEU A 11 61.31 13.02 0.16
C LEU A 11 60.21 12.98 1.24
N ALA A 12 60.08 14.03 2.05
CA ALA A 12 59.01 14.16 3.04
C ALA A 12 57.62 14.27 2.40
N ALA A 13 57.49 14.97 1.26
CA ALA A 13 56.23 15.08 0.53
C ALA A 13 55.77 13.74 -0.09
N ILE A 14 56.71 12.90 -0.56
CA ILE A 14 56.40 11.57 -1.11
C ILE A 14 55.98 10.60 0.01
N VAL A 15 56.60 10.68 1.19
CA VAL A 15 56.21 9.88 2.37
C VAL A 15 54.82 10.29 2.88
N LEU A 16 54.48 11.58 2.85
CA LEU A 16 53.14 12.06 3.26
C LEU A 16 52.04 11.69 2.25
N CYS A 17 52.34 11.66 0.94
CA CYS A 17 51.40 11.17 -0.08
C CYS A 17 51.18 9.65 -0.02
N SER A 18 52.08 8.89 0.60
CA SER A 18 51.95 7.43 0.77
C SER A 18 50.90 7.03 1.81
N CYS A 19 50.46 7.99 2.64
CA CYS A 19 49.45 7.77 3.69
C CYS A 19 48.04 8.25 3.29
N MET A 20 47.85 8.72 2.05
CA MET A 20 46.54 9.10 1.51
C MET A 20 46.07 8.15 0.41
N GLY A 21 46.43 6.87 0.52
CA GLY A 21 45.79 5.80 -0.24
C GLY A 21 44.32 5.71 0.16
N SER A 22 43.45 6.21 -0.72
CA SER A 22 42.04 5.87 -0.87
C SER A 22 41.40 5.19 0.36
N ALA A 23 40.77 5.99 1.23
CA ALA A 23 39.74 5.52 2.15
C ALA A 23 38.48 5.15 1.35
N GLY A 24 38.61 4.10 0.54
CA GLY A 24 37.53 3.33 -0.05
C GLY A 24 37.74 1.89 0.43
N SER A 25 37.64 1.67 1.74
CA SER A 25 37.66 0.34 2.32
C SER A 25 36.32 -0.35 2.06
N THR A 26 36.10 -0.77 0.82
CA THR A 26 35.18 -1.88 0.56
C THR A 26 35.84 -3.14 1.12
N GLY A 27 35.15 -3.79 2.07
CA GLY A 27 35.66 -4.85 2.94
C GLY A 27 36.56 -5.89 2.27
N ALA A 28 37.81 -5.94 2.73
CA ALA A 28 38.78 -7.00 2.41
C ALA A 28 39.00 -7.95 3.60
N GLY A 29 37.94 -8.22 4.35
CA GLY A 29 37.83 -9.31 5.31
C GLY A 29 36.41 -9.83 5.20
N GLY A 30 36.20 -11.14 5.11
CA GLY A 30 34.88 -11.77 4.93
C GLY A 30 33.89 -11.56 6.09
N GLU A 31 34.05 -10.48 6.85
CA GLU A 31 33.17 -10.02 7.89
C GLU A 31 31.90 -9.42 7.26
N LEU A 32 30.75 -9.88 7.73
CA LEU A 32 29.45 -9.39 7.31
C LEU A 32 29.23 -7.98 7.91
N THR A 33 29.67 -6.96 7.18
CA THR A 33 29.58 -5.54 7.60
C THR A 33 28.23 -4.89 7.31
N GLY A 34 27.27 -5.66 6.79
CA GLY A 34 25.95 -5.18 6.40
C GLY A 34 25.99 -4.41 5.08
N VAL A 35 24.86 -4.39 4.37
CA VAL A 35 24.72 -3.55 3.18
C VAL A 35 24.46 -2.13 3.67
N GLY A 36 25.31 -1.18 3.30
CA GLY A 36 25.13 0.22 3.64
C GLY A 36 23.80 0.74 3.08
N ALA A 37 22.85 1.04 3.96
CA ALA A 37 21.60 1.67 3.58
C ALA A 37 21.82 3.18 3.44
N MET A 38 21.47 3.73 2.27
CA MET A 38 21.35 5.18 2.11
C MET A 38 20.27 5.68 3.06
N ALA A 39 20.57 6.69 3.86
CA ALA A 39 19.55 7.37 4.67
C ALA A 39 18.60 8.12 3.73
N TRP A 40 17.49 7.48 3.37
CA TRP A 40 16.42 8.10 2.60
C TRP A 40 15.65 9.05 3.53
N SER A 41 15.69 10.34 3.23
CA SER A 41 14.82 11.31 3.89
C SER A 41 13.51 11.35 3.11
N GLU A 42 12.45 10.81 3.70
CA GLU A 42 11.12 10.92 3.12
C GLU A 42 10.68 12.40 3.12
N PRO A 43 10.23 12.95 1.98
CA PRO A 43 9.67 14.30 1.96
C PRO A 43 8.36 14.32 2.75
N SER A 44 8.07 15.44 3.42
CA SER A 44 6.81 15.58 4.15
C SER A 44 5.62 15.52 3.18
N PRO A 45 4.69 14.57 3.34
CA PRO A 45 3.46 14.54 2.56
C PRO A 45 2.65 15.82 2.77
N TYR A 46 1.92 16.25 1.75
CA TYR A 46 1.10 17.45 1.81
C TYR A 46 -0.05 17.27 2.82
N GLY A 47 -0.25 18.25 3.70
CA GLY A 47 -1.34 18.24 4.69
C GLY A 47 -1.13 17.27 5.87
N MET A 48 0.06 16.69 6.01
CA MET A 48 0.37 15.74 7.09
C MET A 48 1.48 16.24 8.02
N VAL A 49 1.39 15.83 9.29
CA VAL A 49 2.37 16.09 10.34
C VAL A 49 3.06 14.80 10.76
N LEU A 50 4.36 14.88 11.07
CA LEU A 50 5.12 13.74 11.57
C LEU A 50 4.83 13.54 13.06
N ILE A 51 4.26 12.40 13.42
CA ILE A 51 4.15 11.94 14.80
C ILE A 51 5.41 11.14 15.13
N GLY A 52 6.18 11.62 16.11
CA GLY A 52 7.40 10.96 16.56
C GLY A 52 7.10 9.63 17.25
N LYS A 53 8.05 8.69 17.18
CA LYS A 53 7.98 7.42 17.92
C LYS A 53 7.87 7.68 19.43
N GLY A 54 7.07 6.90 20.12
CA GLY A 54 6.85 7.06 21.55
C GLY A 54 6.05 5.92 22.17
N SER A 55 5.83 5.99 23.48
CA SER A 55 4.88 5.13 24.18
C SER A 55 3.80 5.98 24.84
N MET A 56 2.58 5.47 24.86
CA MET A 56 1.44 6.09 25.53
C MET A 56 0.62 5.05 26.27
N LYS A 57 -0.05 5.48 27.34
CA LYS A 57 -1.04 4.66 28.05
C LYS A 57 -2.41 4.93 27.44
N ILE A 58 -3.06 3.87 26.96
CA ILE A 58 -4.41 3.91 26.40
C ILE A 58 -5.37 3.32 27.42
N GLY A 59 -6.44 4.06 27.71
CA GLY A 59 -7.47 3.68 28.68
C GLY A 59 -7.63 4.74 29.77
N PRO A 60 -8.72 4.67 30.54
CA PRO A 60 -8.94 5.58 31.65
C PRO A 60 -7.90 5.33 32.74
N ASP A 61 -7.34 6.41 33.31
CA ASP A 61 -6.38 6.32 34.42
C ASP A 61 -7.02 5.80 35.71
N GLU A 62 -8.32 6.10 35.91
CA GLU A 62 -9.12 5.64 37.04
C GLU A 62 -10.35 4.86 36.54
N VAL A 63 -10.71 3.79 37.26
CA VAL A 63 -11.90 2.99 36.93
C VAL A 63 -13.14 3.84 37.18
N ASP A 64 -13.93 4.08 36.13
CA ASP A 64 -15.22 4.73 36.26
C ASP A 64 -16.17 3.83 37.07
N SER A 65 -16.30 4.19 38.34
CA SER A 65 -17.14 3.47 39.32
C SER A 65 -18.64 3.59 39.02
N LEU A 66 -19.07 4.56 38.20
CA LEU A 66 -20.49 4.83 37.94
C LEU A 66 -21.09 3.86 36.91
N TRP A 67 -20.28 3.42 35.94
CA TRP A 67 -20.72 2.53 34.86
C TRP A 67 -20.13 1.11 34.95
N GLY A 68 -19.25 0.85 35.92
CA GLY A 68 -18.67 -0.48 36.16
C GLY A 68 -17.79 -0.98 35.00
N ILE A 69 -17.40 -0.10 34.09
CA ILE A 69 -16.55 -0.45 32.94
C ILE A 69 -15.10 -0.45 33.44
N ASN A 70 -14.63 -1.63 33.82
CA ASN A 70 -13.23 -1.85 34.17
C ASN A 70 -12.41 -2.06 32.89
N VAL A 71 -12.01 -0.97 32.23
CA VAL A 71 -11.07 -1.03 31.11
C VAL A 71 -9.65 -0.88 31.67
N PRO A 72 -8.82 -1.92 31.65
CA PRO A 72 -7.44 -1.80 32.11
C PRO A 72 -6.65 -0.88 31.18
N ALA A 73 -5.92 0.07 31.76
CA ALA A 73 -4.98 0.90 31.01
C ALA A 73 -3.86 0.03 30.42
N LYS A 74 -3.63 0.15 29.12
CA LYS A 74 -2.60 -0.58 28.37
C LYS A 74 -1.54 0.37 27.87
N GLU A 75 -0.27 0.08 28.17
CA GLU A 75 0.84 0.81 27.57
C GLU A 75 1.11 0.27 26.15
N VAL A 76 1.13 1.18 25.18
CA VAL A 76 1.35 0.87 23.77
C VAL A 76 2.50 1.74 23.27
N SER A 77 3.49 1.10 22.65
CA SER A 77 4.55 1.77 21.89
C SER A 77 4.15 1.86 20.42
N VAL A 78 4.31 3.03 19.82
CA VAL A 78 4.00 3.29 18.41
C VAL A 78 5.24 3.85 17.74
N ASP A 79 5.54 3.33 16.55
CA ASP A 79 6.60 3.85 15.69
C ASP A 79 6.23 5.23 15.12
N ALA A 80 7.18 5.92 14.51
CA ALA A 80 6.90 7.22 13.89
C ALA A 80 6.06 7.04 12.62
N PHE A 81 5.04 7.88 12.43
CA PHE A 81 4.17 7.86 11.25
C PHE A 81 3.62 9.26 10.93
N TRP A 82 3.07 9.42 9.73
CA TRP A 82 2.42 10.66 9.28
C TRP A 82 0.94 10.64 9.63
N MET A 83 0.42 11.75 10.15
CA MET A 83 -0.99 11.94 10.46
C MET A 83 -1.51 13.19 9.77
N ASP A 84 -2.72 13.15 9.22
CA ASP A 84 -3.36 14.32 8.63
C ASP A 84 -3.50 15.44 9.67
N GLU A 85 -3.19 16.68 9.29
CA GLU A 85 -3.28 17.84 10.18
C GLU A 85 -4.75 18.18 10.52
N THR A 86 -5.65 17.98 9.55
CA THR A 86 -7.07 18.25 9.66
C THR A 86 -7.88 17.06 9.15
N GLU A 87 -9.13 16.94 9.58
CA GLU A 87 -10.07 15.99 8.98
C GLU A 87 -10.25 16.28 7.48
N ILE A 88 -10.54 15.24 6.70
CA ILE A 88 -10.75 15.35 5.25
C ILE A 88 -11.95 16.26 5.00
N THR A 89 -11.73 17.31 4.20
CA THR A 89 -12.78 18.25 3.82
C THR A 89 -13.72 17.67 2.76
N ASN A 90 -14.94 18.19 2.67
CA ASN A 90 -15.89 17.82 1.61
C ASN A 90 -15.30 17.99 0.20
N SER A 91 -14.50 19.04 -0.01
CA SER A 91 -13.84 19.29 -1.30
C SER A 91 -12.78 18.25 -1.65
N GLU A 92 -11.98 17.81 -0.68
CA GLU A 92 -10.96 16.77 -0.88
C GLU A 92 -11.63 15.43 -1.14
N TYR A 93 -12.68 15.11 -0.38
CA TYR A 93 -13.46 13.89 -0.62
C TYR A 93 -14.11 13.89 -2.01
N ARG A 94 -14.64 15.04 -2.45
CA ARG A 94 -15.19 15.19 -3.81
C ARG A 94 -14.11 15.01 -4.89
N GLN A 95 -12.90 15.51 -4.66
CA GLN A 95 -11.77 15.28 -5.55
C GLN A 95 -11.47 13.78 -5.65
N PHE A 96 -11.40 13.07 -4.52
CA PHE A 96 -11.22 11.62 -4.49
C PHE A 96 -12.32 10.88 -5.27
N VAL A 97 -13.59 11.22 -5.04
CA VAL A 97 -14.71 10.60 -5.77
C VAL A 97 -14.61 10.84 -7.28
N PHE A 98 -14.15 12.02 -7.71
CA PHE A 98 -13.91 12.28 -9.13
C PHE A 98 -12.75 11.48 -9.70
N TRP A 99 -11.69 11.22 -8.93
CA TRP A 99 -10.64 10.28 -9.33
C TRP A 99 -11.18 8.86 -9.52
N VAL A 100 -12.03 8.38 -8.60
CA VAL A 100 -12.65 7.05 -8.69
C VAL A 100 -13.61 6.94 -9.89
N ARG A 101 -14.42 7.98 -10.11
CA ARG A 101 -15.26 8.08 -11.31
C ARG A 101 -14.40 7.99 -12.58
N ASP A 102 -13.33 8.78 -12.62
CA ASP A 102 -12.44 8.88 -13.76
C ASP A 102 -11.64 7.59 -13.98
N SER A 103 -11.33 6.82 -12.94
CA SER A 103 -10.72 5.50 -13.09
C SER A 103 -11.71 4.49 -13.68
N LEU A 104 -12.94 4.48 -13.17
CA LEU A 104 -13.97 3.56 -13.66
C LEU A 104 -14.34 3.83 -15.12
N ILE A 105 -14.47 5.10 -15.51
CA ILE A 105 -14.74 5.46 -16.90
C ILE A 105 -13.62 4.97 -17.82
N ARG A 106 -12.34 5.13 -17.43
CA ARG A 106 -11.22 4.66 -18.26
C ARG A 106 -11.17 3.14 -18.35
N GLU A 107 -11.52 2.41 -17.29
CA GLU A 107 -11.64 0.95 -17.34
C GLU A 107 -12.74 0.54 -18.35
N ARG A 108 -13.90 1.20 -18.33
CA ARG A 108 -14.97 0.97 -19.31
C ARG A 108 -14.55 1.32 -20.73
N LEU A 109 -13.79 2.39 -20.93
CA LEU A 109 -13.28 2.78 -22.25
C LEU A 109 -12.27 1.77 -22.81
N ALA A 110 -11.50 1.11 -21.95
CA ALA A 110 -10.59 0.02 -22.32
C ALA A 110 -11.33 -1.29 -22.61
N ASP A 111 -12.45 -1.54 -21.93
CA ASP A 111 -13.24 -2.76 -22.08
C ASP A 111 -13.82 -2.91 -23.51
N PRO A 112 -13.59 -4.05 -24.19
CA PRO A 112 -14.14 -4.36 -25.51
C PRO A 112 -15.67 -4.27 -25.60
N ALA A 113 -16.39 -4.42 -24.49
CA ALA A 113 -17.85 -4.32 -24.46
C ALA A 113 -18.38 -2.89 -24.69
N TYR A 114 -17.52 -1.87 -24.50
CA TYR A 114 -17.87 -0.48 -24.72
C TYR A 114 -17.02 0.11 -25.85
N GLY A 115 -15.82 0.61 -25.54
CA GLY A 115 -14.96 1.30 -26.50
C GLY A 115 -13.83 0.46 -27.08
N GLY A 116 -13.41 -0.61 -26.38
CA GLY A 116 -12.31 -1.48 -26.80
C GLY A 116 -10.99 -0.75 -27.06
N ASN A 117 -10.78 0.39 -26.41
CA ASN A 117 -9.61 1.22 -26.69
C ASN A 117 -8.47 0.88 -25.72
N GLU A 118 -7.59 -0.01 -26.18
CA GLU A 118 -6.40 -0.48 -25.47
C GLU A 118 -5.48 0.68 -25.01
N LEU A 119 -5.58 1.89 -25.59
CA LEU A 119 -4.79 3.04 -25.16
C LEU A 119 -5.04 3.47 -23.70
N PHE A 120 -6.20 3.12 -23.14
CA PHE A 120 -6.53 3.42 -21.74
C PHE A 120 -5.95 2.40 -20.76
N LYS A 121 -5.44 1.25 -21.21
CA LYS A 121 -4.92 0.18 -20.36
C LYS A 121 -3.57 -0.31 -20.86
N ILE A 122 -2.54 -0.12 -20.05
CA ILE A 122 -1.18 -0.52 -20.39
C ILE A 122 -1.00 -1.96 -19.93
N GLU A 123 -0.81 -2.87 -20.88
CA GLU A 123 -0.64 -4.31 -20.63
C GLU A 123 0.78 -4.81 -20.97
N GLU A 124 1.58 -3.97 -21.63
CA GLU A 124 2.92 -4.29 -22.07
C GLU A 124 3.93 -3.26 -21.55
N ASP A 125 5.11 -3.72 -21.16
CA ASP A 125 6.24 -2.87 -20.81
C ASP A 125 6.92 -2.29 -22.06
N GLU A 126 7.88 -1.37 -21.89
CA GLU A 126 8.66 -0.78 -22.99
C GLU A 126 9.36 -1.86 -23.86
N GLU A 127 9.68 -3.01 -23.28
CA GLU A 127 10.30 -4.16 -23.94
C GLU A 127 9.30 -5.15 -24.57
N GLY A 128 7.98 -4.86 -24.50
CA GLY A 128 6.93 -5.74 -25.03
C GLY A 128 6.66 -6.98 -24.17
N ASN A 129 7.15 -7.01 -22.93
CA ASN A 129 6.83 -8.06 -21.98
C ASN A 129 5.44 -7.82 -21.37
N PRO A 130 4.61 -8.86 -21.18
CA PRO A 130 3.30 -8.70 -20.55
C PRO A 130 3.47 -8.34 -19.08
N ILE A 131 2.79 -7.29 -18.66
CA ILE A 131 2.76 -6.80 -17.28
C ILE A 131 1.34 -6.87 -16.73
N THR A 132 1.20 -6.72 -15.41
CA THR A 132 -0.11 -6.59 -14.78
C THR A 132 -0.80 -5.33 -15.32
N PRO A 133 -1.96 -5.46 -16.00
CA PRO A 133 -2.60 -4.33 -16.64
C PRO A 133 -2.93 -3.20 -15.66
N TYR A 134 -2.55 -1.98 -16.00
CA TYR A 134 -2.89 -0.80 -15.21
C TYR A 134 -3.38 0.35 -16.09
N LEU A 135 -4.07 1.28 -15.44
CA LEU A 135 -4.77 2.36 -16.12
C LEU A 135 -3.83 3.46 -16.62
N ASN A 136 -3.99 3.87 -17.87
CA ASN A 136 -3.26 4.98 -18.47
C ASN A 136 -3.89 6.33 -18.11
N TRP A 137 -3.35 6.98 -17.07
CA TRP A 137 -3.82 8.30 -16.64
C TRP A 137 -3.41 9.45 -17.57
N ASN A 138 -2.41 9.24 -18.43
CA ASN A 138 -1.92 10.27 -19.36
C ASN A 138 -2.93 10.56 -20.48
N ARG A 139 -3.81 9.61 -20.80
CA ARG A 139 -4.86 9.80 -21.79
C ARG A 139 -6.06 10.52 -21.15
N PRO A 140 -6.46 11.70 -21.67
CA PRO A 140 -7.64 12.40 -21.18
C PRO A 140 -8.93 11.71 -21.63
N ILE A 141 -9.94 11.74 -20.77
CA ILE A 141 -11.29 11.26 -21.10
C ILE A 141 -11.96 12.26 -22.08
N PRO A 142 -12.57 11.78 -23.17
CA PRO A 142 -13.19 12.64 -24.20
C PRO A 142 -14.55 13.20 -23.75
N TRP A 143 -14.57 14.17 -22.83
CA TRP A 143 -15.83 14.72 -22.29
C TRP A 143 -16.73 15.48 -23.28
N LYS A 144 -16.15 16.10 -24.34
CA LYS A 144 -16.89 17.00 -25.25
C LYS A 144 -17.12 16.43 -26.66
N LYS A 145 -16.25 15.51 -27.10
CA LYS A 145 -16.24 14.95 -28.45
C LYS A 145 -16.02 13.45 -28.38
N ALA A 146 -16.85 12.78 -27.57
CA ALA A 146 -16.86 11.33 -27.48
C ALA A 146 -17.58 10.73 -28.69
N THR A 147 -17.13 9.55 -29.12
CA THR A 147 -17.90 8.69 -30.03
C THR A 147 -19.13 8.11 -29.30
N GLU A 148 -20.05 7.48 -30.05
CA GLU A 148 -21.24 6.86 -29.45
C GLU A 148 -20.88 5.82 -28.38
N ASP A 149 -19.91 4.95 -28.68
CA ASP A 149 -19.42 3.93 -27.74
C ASP A 149 -18.75 4.54 -26.49
N GLU A 150 -17.95 5.60 -26.69
CA GLU A 150 -17.32 6.33 -25.58
C GLU A 150 -18.37 7.05 -24.71
N LEU A 151 -19.44 7.57 -25.30
CA LEU A 151 -20.56 8.16 -24.56
C LEU A 151 -21.29 7.12 -23.71
N VAL A 152 -21.56 5.94 -24.25
CA VAL A 152 -22.18 4.84 -23.50
C VAL A 152 -21.28 4.42 -22.32
N ALA A 153 -19.97 4.33 -22.52
CA ALA A 153 -19.02 4.06 -21.44
C ALA A 153 -19.09 5.13 -20.34
N ILE A 154 -19.08 6.41 -20.72
CA ILE A 154 -19.17 7.53 -19.78
C ILE A 154 -20.51 7.52 -19.03
N GLU A 155 -21.62 7.28 -19.72
CA GLU A 155 -22.96 7.28 -19.14
C GLU A 155 -23.21 6.09 -18.20
N SER A 156 -22.55 4.95 -18.43
CA SER A 156 -22.70 3.74 -17.61
C SER A 156 -22.40 3.94 -16.11
N VAL A 157 -21.54 4.92 -15.77
CA VAL A 157 -21.15 5.26 -14.39
C VAL A 157 -22.18 6.13 -13.67
N TYR A 158 -23.09 6.74 -14.42
CA TYR A 158 -24.10 7.64 -13.88
C TYR A 158 -25.46 6.94 -13.79
N MET A 159 -26.30 7.47 -12.90
CA MET A 159 -27.71 7.12 -12.83
C MET A 159 -28.53 8.39 -12.69
N ASN A 160 -29.77 8.34 -13.17
CA ASN A 160 -30.72 9.44 -12.97
C ASN A 160 -31.43 9.25 -11.63
N HIS A 161 -31.59 10.35 -10.88
CA HIS A 161 -32.35 10.31 -9.64
C HIS A 161 -33.78 9.86 -9.92
N PRO A 162 -34.31 8.83 -9.21
CA PRO A 162 -35.65 8.30 -9.48
C PRO A 162 -36.78 9.29 -9.20
N VAL A 163 -36.48 10.44 -8.60
CA VAL A 163 -37.46 11.44 -8.16
C VAL A 163 -37.14 12.79 -8.81
N GLU A 164 -35.92 13.28 -8.64
CA GLU A 164 -35.53 14.60 -9.17
C GLU A 164 -35.15 14.57 -10.66
N GLY A 165 -34.83 13.40 -11.22
CA GLY A 165 -34.32 13.27 -12.59
C GLY A 165 -32.91 13.85 -12.79
N THR A 166 -32.27 14.33 -11.72
CA THR A 166 -30.89 14.84 -11.77
C THR A 166 -29.89 13.72 -12.03
N ARG A 167 -28.86 14.02 -12.83
CA ARG A 167 -27.78 13.08 -13.11
C ARG A 167 -26.87 12.99 -11.89
N MET A 168 -26.74 11.81 -11.31
CA MET A 168 -25.84 11.53 -10.19
C MET A 168 -24.92 10.35 -10.47
N LEU A 169 -23.87 10.21 -9.66
CA LEU A 169 -22.96 9.07 -9.73
C LEU A 169 -23.62 7.82 -9.14
N ASN A 170 -23.44 6.68 -9.80
CA ASN A 170 -23.99 5.44 -9.28
C ASN A 170 -23.07 4.86 -8.19
N ALA A 171 -23.48 5.04 -6.94
CA ALA A 171 -22.73 4.58 -5.76
C ALA A 171 -22.49 3.05 -5.74
N SER A 172 -23.39 2.25 -6.32
CA SER A 172 -23.26 0.78 -6.28
C SER A 172 -22.08 0.25 -7.10
N GLN A 173 -21.59 1.06 -8.05
CA GLN A 173 -20.45 0.71 -8.89
C GLN A 173 -19.12 1.20 -8.31
N MET A 174 -19.16 2.05 -7.28
CA MET A 174 -17.97 2.67 -6.71
C MET A 174 -17.45 1.83 -5.55
N ASN A 175 -16.68 0.80 -5.90
CA ASN A 175 -16.12 -0.13 -4.92
C ASN A 175 -14.59 -0.10 -5.00
N PHE A 176 -13.95 0.05 -3.85
CA PHE A 176 -12.50 -0.03 -3.70
C PHE A 176 -12.10 -1.43 -3.28
N HIS A 177 -11.37 -2.13 -4.15
CA HIS A 177 -10.77 -3.42 -3.83
C HIS A 177 -9.30 -3.23 -3.51
N TYR A 178 -8.87 -3.74 -2.35
CA TYR A 178 -7.47 -3.80 -2.00
C TYR A 178 -7.14 -5.14 -1.36
N SER A 179 -5.91 -5.59 -1.56
CA SER A 179 -5.35 -6.72 -0.85
C SER A 179 -4.04 -6.32 -0.18
N TYR A 180 -3.72 -6.98 0.93
CA TYR A 180 -2.44 -6.82 1.59
C TYR A 180 -1.90 -8.17 2.05
N PHE A 181 -0.58 -8.27 2.07
CA PHE A 181 0.10 -9.49 2.46
C PHE A 181 0.50 -9.44 3.94
N ASP A 182 -0.02 -10.35 4.74
CA ASP A 182 0.33 -10.46 6.17
C ASP A 182 1.70 -11.13 6.34
N GLN A 183 2.74 -10.29 6.28
CA GLN A 183 4.13 -10.71 6.49
C GLN A 183 4.36 -11.29 7.89
N MET A 184 3.66 -10.80 8.91
CA MET A 184 3.86 -11.25 10.28
C MET A 184 3.40 -12.70 10.45
N GLN A 185 2.17 -13.01 9.99
CA GLN A 185 1.65 -14.38 10.02
C GLN A 185 2.43 -15.32 9.10
N ALA A 186 2.84 -14.86 7.91
CA ALA A 186 3.65 -15.66 6.99
C ALA A 186 5.04 -15.99 7.58
N ALA A 187 5.64 -15.05 8.34
CA ALA A 187 6.94 -15.24 8.97
C ALA A 187 6.89 -16.17 10.19
N LEU A 188 5.71 -16.42 10.78
CA LEU A 188 5.58 -17.31 11.92
C LEU A 188 6.09 -18.70 11.56
N ARG A 189 6.91 -19.23 12.46
CA ARG A 189 7.57 -20.51 12.24
C ARG A 189 6.60 -21.67 12.02
N LYS A 190 5.50 -21.69 12.77
CA LYS A 190 4.42 -22.67 12.63
C LYS A 190 3.77 -22.67 11.25
N ASN A 191 3.82 -21.53 10.54
CA ASN A 191 3.16 -21.28 9.26
C ASN A 191 4.10 -21.46 8.07
N ARG A 192 5.31 -22.02 8.29
CA ARG A 192 6.22 -22.34 7.18
C ARG A 192 5.67 -23.50 6.36
N LEU A 193 5.71 -23.39 5.04
CA LEU A 193 5.18 -24.41 4.15
C LEU A 193 5.86 -25.77 4.34
N ASN A 194 7.18 -25.77 4.43
CA ASN A 194 7.95 -26.98 4.72
C ASN A 194 7.84 -27.38 6.21
N PRO A 195 7.29 -28.57 6.54
CA PRO A 195 7.16 -29.04 7.92
C PRO A 195 8.49 -29.12 8.67
N ALA A 196 9.59 -29.49 7.98
CA ALA A 196 10.91 -29.62 8.60
C ALA A 196 11.43 -28.29 9.16
N ASP A 197 11.09 -27.17 8.51
CA ASP A 197 11.51 -25.85 8.95
C ASP A 197 10.75 -25.35 10.19
N ARG A 198 9.63 -25.99 10.54
CA ARG A 198 8.78 -25.65 11.69
C ARG A 198 9.40 -26.10 13.02
N VAL A 199 10.14 -27.22 13.03
CA VAL A 199 10.74 -27.81 14.24
C VAL A 199 12.26 -27.64 14.21
N ARG A 200 12.88 -27.08 15.27
CA ARG A 200 14.36 -26.82 15.28
C ARG A 200 15.09 -27.96 15.95
N ASN A 201 14.38 -28.65 16.83
CA ASN A 201 14.91 -29.75 17.58
C ASN A 201 14.97 -30.97 16.65
N THR A 202 16.18 -31.43 16.36
CA THR A 202 16.45 -32.60 15.52
C THR A 202 16.03 -33.92 16.18
N ASP A 203 15.79 -33.91 17.49
CA ASP A 203 15.40 -35.10 18.26
C ASP A 203 13.89 -35.41 18.16
N ILE A 204 13.10 -34.50 17.58
CA ILE A 204 11.65 -34.66 17.42
C ILE A 204 11.38 -35.05 15.96
N ALA A 205 10.72 -36.19 15.76
CA ALA A 205 10.24 -36.58 14.44
C ALA A 205 9.21 -35.55 13.94
N VAL A 206 9.45 -35.01 12.75
CA VAL A 206 8.55 -34.04 12.11
C VAL A 206 7.35 -34.79 11.56
N ASP A 207 6.15 -34.32 11.92
CA ASP A 207 4.91 -34.77 11.32
C ASP A 207 4.70 -34.05 9.99
N GLU A 208 4.85 -34.78 8.88
CA GLU A 208 4.71 -34.24 7.52
C GLU A 208 3.25 -33.97 7.16
N ASP A 209 2.31 -34.69 7.78
CA ASP A 209 0.87 -34.58 7.53
C ASP A 209 0.19 -33.52 8.42
N ALA A 210 0.96 -32.79 9.22
CA ALA A 210 0.45 -31.77 10.12
C ALA A 210 -0.19 -30.60 9.35
N VAL A 211 -1.52 -30.56 9.36
CA VAL A 211 -2.33 -29.49 8.77
C VAL A 211 -2.33 -28.26 9.69
N VAL A 212 -1.81 -27.15 9.19
CA VAL A 212 -1.84 -25.86 9.89
C VAL A 212 -3.09 -25.11 9.45
N MET A 213 -4.00 -24.85 10.39
CA MET A 213 -5.16 -24.01 10.13
C MET A 213 -4.77 -22.54 10.28
N ILE A 214 -5.12 -21.74 9.29
CA ILE A 214 -4.96 -20.29 9.32
C ILE A 214 -6.31 -19.59 9.15
N SER A 215 -6.43 -18.41 9.74
CA SER A 215 -7.52 -17.48 9.52
C SER A 215 -7.07 -16.43 8.51
N LYS A 216 -7.91 -16.16 7.51
CA LYS A 216 -7.64 -15.17 6.46
C LYS A 216 -8.91 -14.36 6.21
N ASP A 217 -8.76 -13.07 5.98
CA ASP A 217 -9.86 -12.22 5.55
C ASP A 217 -10.00 -12.26 4.03
N THR A 218 -11.23 -12.46 3.58
CA THR A 218 -11.57 -12.55 2.17
C THR A 218 -12.80 -11.71 1.87
N ALA A 219 -12.73 -10.99 0.75
CA ALA A 219 -13.82 -10.22 0.21
C ALA A 219 -14.19 -10.69 -1.19
N TYR A 220 -15.49 -10.80 -1.46
CA TYR A 220 -16.03 -11.09 -2.79
C TYR A 220 -17.42 -10.48 -2.97
N VAL A 221 -17.87 -10.43 -4.22
CA VAL A 221 -19.24 -10.04 -4.59
C VAL A 221 -20.06 -11.31 -4.80
N ASP A 222 -21.20 -11.44 -4.12
CA ASP A 222 -22.11 -12.58 -4.31
C ASP A 222 -22.89 -12.51 -5.62
N ASP A 223 -23.62 -13.57 -5.95
CA ASP A 223 -24.45 -13.65 -7.16
C ASP A 223 -25.57 -12.59 -7.18
N GLU A 224 -25.95 -12.07 -6.01
CA GLU A 224 -26.91 -10.99 -5.85
C GLU A 224 -26.27 -9.58 -5.94
N GLY A 225 -24.96 -9.49 -6.15
CA GLY A 225 -24.23 -8.22 -6.28
C GLY A 225 -23.91 -7.54 -4.94
N ARG A 226 -24.08 -8.21 -3.80
CA ARG A 226 -23.73 -7.70 -2.48
C ARG A 226 -22.27 -8.02 -2.16
N ILE A 227 -21.64 -7.08 -1.48
CA ILE A 227 -20.25 -7.20 -1.04
C ILE A 227 -20.22 -7.90 0.30
N ILE A 228 -19.47 -8.99 0.37
CA ILE A 228 -19.29 -9.80 1.57
C ILE A 228 -17.82 -9.76 1.96
N ASN A 229 -17.55 -9.18 3.13
CA ASN A 229 -16.25 -9.24 3.79
C ASN A 229 -16.37 -10.25 4.94
N MET A 230 -15.60 -11.35 4.89
CA MET A 230 -15.63 -12.37 5.93
C MET A 230 -14.24 -12.94 6.21
N THR A 231 -14.04 -13.37 7.45
CA THR A 231 -12.86 -14.16 7.84
C THR A 231 -13.15 -15.64 7.66
N ILE A 232 -12.33 -16.32 6.88
CA ILE A 232 -12.40 -17.77 6.66
C ILE A 232 -11.27 -18.49 7.39
N ASN A 233 -11.55 -19.69 7.88
CA ASN A 233 -10.53 -20.59 8.41
C ASN A 233 -10.28 -21.70 7.39
N ARG A 234 -9.02 -21.87 6.98
CA ARG A 234 -8.65 -22.87 5.98
C ARG A 234 -7.30 -23.51 6.30
N PRO A 235 -7.04 -24.74 5.81
CA PRO A 235 -5.71 -25.32 5.85
C PRO A 235 -4.75 -24.48 5.00
N LEU A 236 -3.55 -24.24 5.53
CA LEU A 236 -2.47 -23.58 4.83
C LEU A 236 -2.00 -24.46 3.66
N SER A 237 -1.99 -23.87 2.48
CA SER A 237 -1.59 -24.51 1.23
C SER A 237 -0.46 -23.77 0.53
N SER A 238 -0.56 -22.44 0.46
CA SER A 238 0.36 -21.58 -0.28
C SER A 238 0.58 -20.27 0.45
N LEU A 239 1.60 -19.53 0.02
CA LEU A 239 1.88 -18.19 0.51
C LEU A 239 0.72 -17.22 0.21
N HIS A 240 -0.04 -17.43 -0.87
CA HIS A 240 -1.25 -16.65 -1.18
C HIS A 240 -2.33 -16.73 -0.09
N ASP A 241 -2.27 -17.72 0.78
CA ASP A 241 -3.21 -17.83 1.89
C ASP A 241 -2.97 -16.73 2.97
N PHE A 242 -1.87 -15.98 2.90
CA PHE A 242 -1.62 -14.81 3.77
C PHE A 242 -2.02 -13.47 3.12
N GLU A 243 -2.56 -13.47 1.91
CA GLU A 243 -2.95 -12.25 1.19
C GLU A 243 -4.41 -11.86 1.48
N ASN A 244 -4.67 -11.08 2.52
CA ASN A 244 -6.03 -10.68 2.89
C ASN A 244 -6.64 -9.73 1.85
N SER A 245 -7.92 -9.90 1.50
CA SER A 245 -8.64 -9.05 0.55
C SER A 245 -9.87 -8.38 1.15
N TYR A 246 -10.12 -7.14 0.72
CA TYR A 246 -11.18 -6.29 1.23
C TYR A 246 -11.85 -5.52 0.09
N ILE A 247 -13.18 -5.39 0.15
CA ILE A 247 -13.96 -4.51 -0.73
C ILE A 247 -14.69 -3.48 0.15
N ILE A 248 -14.48 -2.20 -0.15
CA ILE A 248 -15.09 -1.06 0.54
C ILE A 248 -15.95 -0.27 -0.44
N ASN A 249 -17.18 0.03 -0.05
CA ASN A 249 -18.06 0.90 -0.81
C ASN A 249 -17.63 2.35 -0.65
N ILE A 250 -17.47 3.05 -1.76
CA ILE A 250 -17.23 4.49 -1.81
C ILE A 250 -18.57 5.16 -2.10
N TYR A 251 -19.08 5.89 -1.11
CA TYR A 251 -20.34 6.59 -1.25
C TYR A 251 -20.08 8.03 -1.73
N PRO A 252 -20.51 8.43 -2.94
CA PRO A 252 -20.60 9.83 -3.28
C PRO A 252 -21.62 10.48 -2.33
N ASP A 253 -21.15 11.18 -1.31
CA ASP A 253 -22.00 11.79 -0.28
C ASP A 253 -22.71 13.03 -0.82
N THR A 254 -23.73 12.78 -1.63
CA THR A 254 -24.55 13.82 -2.23
C THR A 254 -25.32 14.63 -1.19
N THR A 255 -25.57 14.06 0.00
CA THR A 255 -26.28 14.77 1.09
C THR A 255 -25.41 15.83 1.73
N CYS A 256 -24.14 15.51 2.02
CA CYS A 256 -23.19 16.49 2.52
C CYS A 256 -22.87 17.56 1.48
N TRP A 257 -22.86 17.22 0.18
CA TRP A 257 -22.64 18.20 -0.88
C TRP A 257 -23.78 19.21 -1.05
N VAL A 258 -25.02 18.84 -0.70
CA VAL A 258 -26.17 19.76 -0.74
C VAL A 258 -26.13 20.73 0.44
N ASN A 259 -25.61 20.31 1.59
CA ASN A 259 -25.52 21.14 2.79
C ASN A 259 -24.38 22.17 2.78
N ASP A 260 -23.44 22.05 1.84
CA ASP A 260 -22.25 22.92 1.70
C ASP A 260 -22.51 24.18 0.84
N PHE A 261 -23.78 24.48 0.53
CA PHE A 261 -24.23 25.65 -0.26
C PHE A 261 -24.84 26.77 0.59
#